data_AF-A0A821IIJ6-F1
#
_entry.id   AF-A0A821IIJ6-F1
#
_cell.length_a   1.000
_cell.length_b   1.000
_cell.length_c   1.000
_cell.angle_alpha   90.00
_cell.angle_beta   90.00
_cell.angle_gamma   90.00
#
_symmetry.space_group_name_H-M   'P 1'
#
loop_
_entity.id
_entity.type
_entity.pdbx_description
1 polymer ?
#
loop_
_entity_poly.entity_id
_entity_poly.type
_entity_poly.pdbx_seq_one_letter_code
_entity_poly.pdbx_strand_id
1 'polypeptide(L)'
;YSSNCNKGIKRKSKDENRQKIDELVFEWFTQQRAKQIPISDPILQEKARQTAEQLGYTSETFKASNGWLEKFRNRHAISFRTINGESASVDNSTVEEWTQRLSTILDGFDENDVFNADETGLCYRATPDRSLVLSKEECKGGKKSKERLTVLLCSNLTGTEKLKPVVIGKSQRPRCFKNITTSKLPVTWLSN
;
A
#
# COMPACT_ATOMS: atom_id res chain seq x y z
N TYR A 1 -30.08 -15.22 -44.27
CA TYR A 1 -28.69 -15.14 -43.79
C TYR A 1 -28.61 -14.11 -42.67
N SER A 2 -28.34 -14.37 -41.40
CA SER A 2 -28.39 -15.58 -40.58
C SER A 2 -28.55 -15.02 -39.16
N SER A 3 -29.64 -15.42 -38.50
CA SER A 3 -29.97 -15.07 -37.13
C SER A 3 -28.91 -15.68 -36.22
N ASN A 4 -28.01 -14.86 -35.66
CA ASN A 4 -27.02 -15.36 -34.71
C ASN A 4 -27.61 -15.35 -33.30
N CYS A 5 -28.37 -16.39 -32.99
CA CYS A 5 -28.96 -16.62 -31.67
C CYS A 5 -27.96 -17.40 -30.81
N ASN A 6 -27.08 -16.69 -30.10
CA ASN A 6 -26.27 -17.31 -29.05
C ASN A 6 -27.15 -17.53 -27.80
N LYS A 7 -27.98 -18.57 -27.86
CA LYS A 7 -28.69 -19.13 -26.72
C LYS A 7 -27.67 -19.58 -25.67
N GLY A 8 -27.96 -19.24 -24.42
CA GLY A 8 -27.06 -19.34 -23.28
C GLY A 8 -26.31 -20.67 -23.19
N ILE A 9 -24.98 -20.56 -23.25
CA ILE A 9 -24.11 -21.56 -22.65
C ILE A 9 -24.24 -21.39 -21.14
N LYS A 10 -25.20 -22.12 -20.54
CA LYS A 10 -25.20 -22.36 -19.09
C LYS A 10 -23.84 -22.96 -18.75
N ARG A 11 -22.99 -22.20 -18.05
CA ARG A 11 -21.73 -22.73 -17.51
C ARG A 11 -22.09 -23.89 -16.59
N LYS A 12 -21.64 -25.09 -16.99
CA LYS A 12 -21.82 -26.36 -16.28
C LYS A 12 -21.53 -26.22 -14.79
N SER A 13 -22.36 -26.90 -14.00
CA SER A 13 -22.23 -27.34 -12.61
C SER A 13 -21.06 -26.77 -11.81
N LYS A 14 -21.38 -26.09 -10.70
CA LYS A 14 -20.47 -25.80 -9.60
C LYS A 14 -19.74 -27.10 -9.22
N ASP A 15 -18.47 -27.20 -9.55
CA ASP A 15 -17.58 -28.30 -9.18
C ASP A 15 -17.39 -28.21 -7.65
N GLU A 16 -18.05 -29.07 -6.88
CA GLU A 16 -18.07 -29.03 -5.39
C GLU A 16 -16.66 -28.94 -4.80
N ASN A 17 -15.72 -29.61 -5.44
CA ASN A 17 -14.32 -29.59 -5.04
C ASN A 17 -13.63 -28.24 -5.29
N ARG A 18 -14.01 -27.50 -6.34
CA ARG A 18 -13.50 -26.12 -6.54
C ARG A 18 -14.03 -25.17 -5.47
N GLN A 19 -15.26 -25.41 -5.01
CA GLN A 19 -15.81 -24.67 -3.89
C GLN A 19 -15.07 -25.02 -2.60
N LYS A 20 -14.71 -26.29 -2.39
CA LYS A 20 -13.92 -26.73 -1.24
C LYS A 20 -12.50 -26.14 -1.23
N ILE A 21 -11.83 -26.05 -2.38
CA ILE A 21 -10.54 -25.33 -2.51
C ILE A 21 -10.73 -23.86 -2.09
N ASP A 22 -11.81 -23.23 -2.55
CA ASP A 22 -12.11 -21.84 -2.22
C ASP A 22 -12.26 -21.61 -0.71
N GLU A 23 -13.06 -22.44 -0.06
CA GLU A 23 -13.36 -22.35 1.37
C GLU A 23 -12.10 -22.58 2.21
N LEU A 24 -11.32 -23.61 1.91
CA LEU A 24 -10.08 -23.92 2.64
C LEU A 24 -9.01 -22.84 2.48
N VAL A 25 -8.88 -22.25 1.30
CA VAL A 25 -7.92 -21.15 1.07
C VAL A 25 -8.38 -19.90 1.80
N PHE A 26 -9.68 -19.62 1.85
CA PHE A 26 -10.22 -18.49 2.59
C PHE A 26 -10.05 -18.66 4.10
N GLU A 27 -10.34 -19.84 4.63
CA GLU A 27 -10.10 -20.16 6.04
C GLU A 27 -8.63 -19.94 6.40
N TRP A 28 -7.71 -20.50 5.61
CA TRP A 28 -6.28 -20.27 5.82
C TRP A 28 -5.90 -18.79 5.76
N PHE A 29 -6.44 -18.03 4.80
CA PHE A 29 -6.20 -16.59 4.68
C PHE A 29 -6.62 -15.85 5.95
N THR A 30 -7.82 -16.12 6.48
CA THR A 30 -8.32 -15.49 7.70
C THR A 30 -7.43 -15.79 8.91
N GLN A 31 -6.96 -17.03 9.05
CA GLN A 31 -6.04 -17.42 10.13
C GLN A 31 -4.70 -16.67 10.06
N GLN A 32 -4.13 -16.47 8.87
CA GLN A 32 -2.89 -15.70 8.73
C GLN A 32 -3.12 -14.20 9.00
N ARG A 33 -4.26 -13.65 8.57
CA ARG A 33 -4.62 -12.26 8.86
C ARG A 33 -4.87 -12.02 10.35
N ALA A 34 -5.43 -12.98 11.08
CA ALA A 34 -5.56 -12.91 12.54
C ALA A 34 -4.18 -12.81 13.24
N LYS A 35 -3.14 -13.40 12.64
CA LYS A 35 -1.74 -13.29 13.10
C LYS A 35 -1.01 -12.06 12.54
N GLN A 36 -1.72 -11.13 11.90
CA GLN A 36 -1.16 -9.93 11.25
C GLN A 36 -0.12 -10.22 10.15
N ILE A 37 -0.11 -11.42 9.58
CA ILE A 37 0.87 -11.79 8.54
C ILE A 37 0.40 -11.19 7.19
N PRO A 38 1.24 -10.39 6.50
CA PRO A 38 0.93 -9.90 5.16
C PRO A 38 0.93 -11.06 4.16
N ILE A 39 -0.17 -11.18 3.40
CA ILE A 39 -0.28 -12.17 2.32
C ILE A 39 -0.31 -11.43 0.99
N SER A 40 0.61 -11.77 0.11
CA SER A 40 0.64 -11.27 -1.26
C SER A 40 -0.14 -12.19 -2.20
N ASP A 41 -0.53 -11.64 -3.36
CA ASP A 41 -1.22 -12.39 -4.42
C ASP A 41 -0.51 -13.71 -4.79
N PRO A 42 0.83 -13.76 -5.03
CA PRO A 42 1.53 -15.01 -5.31
C PRO A 42 1.47 -16.04 -4.18
N ILE A 43 1.55 -15.60 -2.92
CA ILE A 43 1.45 -16.51 -1.76
C ILE A 43 0.06 -17.15 -1.74
N LEU A 44 -0.99 -16.36 -2.00
CA LEU A 44 -2.36 -16.85 -2.03
C LEU A 44 -2.58 -17.85 -3.19
N GLN A 45 -2.01 -17.58 -4.37
CA GLN A 45 -2.07 -18.49 -5.51
C GLN A 45 -1.35 -19.81 -5.23
N GLU A 46 -0.16 -19.77 -4.63
CA GLU A 46 0.58 -20.98 -4.29
C GLU A 46 -0.14 -21.81 -3.22
N LYS A 47 -0.72 -21.16 -2.20
CA LYS A 47 -1.54 -21.86 -1.21
C LYS A 47 -2.76 -22.54 -1.85
N ALA A 48 -3.39 -21.88 -2.82
CA ALA A 48 -4.50 -22.47 -3.56
C ALA A 48 -4.08 -23.69 -4.37
N ARG A 49 -2.90 -23.65 -5.00
CA ARG A 49 -2.33 -24.79 -5.73
C ARG A 49 -2.04 -25.97 -4.79
N GLN A 50 -1.42 -25.72 -3.63
CA GLN A 50 -1.16 -26.74 -2.62
C GLN A 50 -2.46 -27.39 -2.10
N THR A 51 -3.50 -26.57 -1.86
CA THR A 51 -4.80 -27.06 -1.39
C THR A 51 -5.48 -27.90 -2.47
N ALA A 52 -5.34 -27.52 -3.74
CA ALA A 52 -5.86 -28.29 -4.87
C ALA A 52 -5.14 -29.64 -4.99
N GLU A 53 -3.80 -29.67 -4.87
CA GLU A 53 -3.00 -30.90 -4.89
C GLU A 53 -3.40 -31.87 -3.77
N GLN A 54 -3.64 -31.35 -2.56
CA GLN A 54 -4.13 -32.15 -1.42
C GLN A 54 -5.52 -32.77 -1.67
N LEU A 55 -6.34 -32.13 -2.51
CA LEU A 55 -7.66 -32.62 -2.90
C LEU A 55 -7.62 -33.47 -4.19
N GLY A 56 -6.42 -33.84 -4.66
CA GLY A 56 -6.22 -34.70 -5.84
C GLY A 56 -6.29 -33.98 -7.19
N TYR A 57 -6.25 -32.64 -7.22
CA TYR A 57 -6.20 -31.87 -8.45
C TYR A 57 -4.76 -31.73 -8.94
N THR A 58 -4.54 -31.98 -10.23
CA THR A 58 -3.25 -31.71 -10.87
C THR A 58 -3.15 -30.23 -11.27
N SER A 59 -1.92 -29.75 -11.46
CA SER A 59 -1.62 -28.40 -11.96
C SER A 59 -2.26 -28.09 -13.33
N GLU A 60 -2.62 -29.11 -14.10
CA GLU A 60 -3.36 -28.98 -15.36
C GLU A 60 -4.84 -28.65 -15.14
N THR A 61 -5.44 -29.16 -14.07
CA THR A 61 -6.87 -29.02 -13.76
C THR A 61 -7.20 -27.77 -12.92
N PHE A 62 -6.28 -27.36 -12.05
CA PHE A 62 -6.37 -26.14 -11.25
C PHE A 62 -5.07 -25.34 -11.28
N LYS A 63 -5.12 -24.16 -11.93
CA LYS A 63 -3.94 -23.32 -12.19
C LYS A 63 -3.77 -22.13 -11.23
N ALA A 64 -4.69 -21.93 -10.29
CA ALA A 64 -4.74 -20.73 -9.45
C ALA A 64 -4.51 -19.42 -10.24
N SER A 65 -5.08 -19.32 -11.45
CA SER A 65 -4.77 -18.25 -12.40
C SER A 65 -5.14 -16.86 -11.88
N ASN A 66 -4.62 -15.80 -12.52
CA ASN A 66 -4.99 -14.41 -12.18
C ASN A 66 -6.51 -14.18 -12.21
N GLY A 67 -7.21 -14.81 -13.16
CA GLY A 67 -8.67 -14.73 -13.24
C GLY A 67 -9.39 -15.51 -12.12
N TRP A 68 -8.78 -16.57 -11.57
CA TRP A 68 -9.30 -17.21 -10.35
C TRP A 68 -9.07 -16.32 -9.14
N LEU A 69 -7.87 -15.77 -9.00
CA LEU A 69 -7.48 -14.88 -7.90
C LEU A 69 -8.38 -13.64 -7.84
N GLU A 70 -8.66 -13.00 -8.98
CA GLU A 70 -9.57 -11.85 -9.05
C GLU A 70 -10.98 -12.23 -8.56
N LYS A 71 -11.52 -13.37 -9.01
CA LYS A 71 -12.82 -13.85 -8.55
C LYS A 71 -12.82 -14.27 -7.09
N PHE A 72 -11.72 -14.82 -6.58
CA PHE A 72 -11.56 -15.16 -5.16
C PHE A 72 -11.63 -13.90 -4.31
N ARG A 73 -10.85 -12.87 -4.67
CA ARG A 73 -10.87 -11.57 -4.00
C ARG A 73 -12.25 -10.92 -4.03
N ASN A 74 -12.92 -10.93 -5.19
CA ASN A 74 -14.26 -10.35 -5.32
C ASN A 74 -15.31 -11.10 -4.49
N ARG A 75 -15.23 -12.44 -4.42
CA ARG A 75 -16.17 -13.25 -3.62
C ARG A 75 -16.01 -13.04 -2.12
N HIS A 76 -14.77 -12.86 -1.66
CA HIS A 76 -14.45 -12.72 -0.24
C HIS A 76 -14.18 -11.28 0.19
N ALA A 77 -14.50 -10.30 -0.67
CA ALA A 77 -14.26 -8.87 -0.45
C ALA A 77 -12.82 -8.52 -0.02
N ILE A 78 -11.83 -9.23 -0.57
CA ILE A 78 -10.41 -9.03 -0.24
C ILE A 78 -9.84 -7.93 -1.14
N SER A 79 -9.54 -6.77 -0.56
CA SER A 79 -8.84 -5.68 -1.25
C SER A 79 -7.35 -5.66 -0.91
N PHE A 80 -6.50 -5.46 -1.91
CA PHE A 80 -5.08 -5.19 -1.68
C PHE A 80 -4.92 -3.75 -1.15
N ARG A 81 -4.46 -3.62 0.10
CA ARG A 81 -4.19 -2.32 0.75
C ARG A 81 -2.78 -2.31 1.30
N THR A 82 -2.17 -1.15 1.35
CA THR A 82 -0.92 -0.95 2.09
C THR A 82 -1.24 -1.12 3.58
N ILE A 83 -0.50 -2.02 4.24
CA ILE A 83 -0.60 -2.18 5.70
C ILE A 83 0.26 -1.07 6.31
N ASN A 84 -0.38 -0.10 6.95
CA ASN A 84 0.34 0.95 7.68
C ASN A 84 0.88 0.34 8.98
N GLY A 85 2.21 0.35 9.16
CA GLY A 85 2.87 -0.36 10.26
C GLY A 85 2.57 0.20 11.66
N GLU A 86 2.04 1.42 11.76
CA GLU A 86 1.81 2.12 13.04
C GLU A 86 0.36 2.04 13.52
N SER A 87 -0.59 1.57 12.70
CA SER A 87 -2.00 1.53 13.11
C SER A 87 -2.30 0.44 14.13
N ALA A 88 -1.42 -0.56 14.27
CA ALA A 88 -1.62 -1.70 15.17
C ALA A 88 -1.13 -1.46 16.61
N SER A 89 -0.41 -0.36 16.86
CA SER A 89 0.20 -0.06 18.17
C SER A 89 -0.55 0.97 19.00
N VAL A 90 -1.63 1.55 18.47
CA VAL A 90 -2.41 2.57 19.17
C VAL A 90 -3.66 1.92 19.74
N ASP A 91 -3.80 1.98 21.06
CA ASP A 91 -5.01 1.52 21.75
C ASP A 91 -6.17 2.49 21.49
N ASN A 92 -7.34 1.96 21.15
CA ASN A 92 -8.51 2.79 20.81
C ASN A 92 -8.95 3.66 22.00
N SER A 93 -8.78 3.19 23.23
CA SER A 93 -9.10 3.99 24.42
C SER A 93 -8.22 5.24 24.53
N THR A 94 -6.94 5.12 24.14
CA THR A 94 -6.01 6.24 24.09
C THR A 94 -6.42 7.24 23.01
N VAL A 95 -6.87 6.77 21.84
CA VAL A 95 -7.37 7.64 20.77
C VAL A 95 -8.59 8.44 21.23
N GLU A 96 -9.55 7.79 21.88
CA GLU A 96 -10.76 8.43 22.39
C GLU A 96 -10.43 9.49 23.44
N GLU A 97 -9.55 9.17 24.40
CA GLU A 97 -9.06 10.12 25.41
C GLU A 97 -8.42 11.35 24.77
N TRP A 98 -7.48 11.16 23.84
CA TRP A 98 -6.79 12.26 23.17
C TRP A 98 -7.71 13.07 22.28
N THR A 99 -8.72 12.45 21.68
CA THR A 99 -9.71 13.18 20.86
C THR A 99 -10.53 14.14 21.72
N GLN A 100 -11.02 13.70 22.89
CA GLN A 100 -11.73 14.56 23.84
C GLN A 100 -10.83 15.65 24.44
N ARG A 101 -9.57 15.29 24.71
CA ARG A 101 -8.59 16.25 25.23
C ARG A 101 -8.24 17.31 24.19
N LEU A 102 -8.05 16.92 22.92
CA LEU A 102 -7.78 17.84 21.83
C LEU A 102 -8.92 18.82 21.63
N SER A 103 -10.18 18.37 21.64
CA SER A 103 -11.32 19.31 21.52
C SER A 103 -11.34 20.35 22.65
N THR A 104 -10.91 19.96 23.86
CA THR A 104 -10.81 20.88 25.01
C THR A 104 -9.64 21.86 24.84
N ILE A 105 -8.49 21.40 24.33
CA ILE A 105 -7.31 22.25 24.10
C ILE A 105 -7.58 23.27 22.98
N LEU A 106 -8.31 22.85 21.96
CA LEU A 106 -8.66 23.68 20.81
C LEU A 106 -9.85 24.62 21.09
N ASP A 107 -10.51 24.49 22.24
CA ASP A 107 -11.60 25.37 22.62
C ASP A 107 -11.12 26.83 22.73
N GLY A 108 -11.79 27.74 22.01
CA GLY A 108 -11.43 29.15 21.92
C GLY A 108 -10.41 29.52 20.84
N PHE A 109 -9.89 28.57 20.05
CA PHE A 109 -9.10 28.85 18.86
C PHE A 109 -9.97 28.80 17.59
N ASP A 110 -9.75 29.72 16.65
CA ASP A 110 -10.35 29.62 15.32
C ASP A 110 -9.69 28.48 14.55
N GLU A 111 -10.47 27.71 13.78
CA GLU A 111 -9.95 26.59 13.00
C GLU A 111 -8.84 27.01 12.01
N ASN A 112 -8.87 28.26 11.52
CA ASN A 112 -7.83 28.77 10.63
C ASN A 112 -6.51 29.07 11.34
N ASP A 113 -6.53 29.26 12.67
CA ASP A 113 -5.37 29.54 13.51
C ASP A 113 -4.76 28.27 14.14
N VAL A 114 -5.39 27.11 13.93
CA VAL A 114 -4.88 25.81 14.39
C VAL A 114 -4.05 25.18 13.29
N PHE A 115 -2.72 25.13 13.48
CA PHE A 115 -1.79 24.53 12.52
C PHE A 115 -1.27 23.17 12.98
N ASN A 116 -1.18 22.24 12.04
CA ASN A 116 -0.43 21.01 12.21
C ASN A 116 0.83 21.05 11.35
N ALA A 117 1.95 20.60 11.91
CA ALA A 117 3.22 20.51 11.21
C ALA A 117 3.81 19.11 11.41
N ASP A 118 4.29 18.51 10.32
CA ASP A 118 4.91 17.18 10.37
C ASP A 118 6.09 17.04 9.40
N GLU A 119 7.02 16.17 9.77
CA GLU A 119 8.25 15.90 9.03
C GLU A 119 8.14 14.62 8.21
N THR A 120 8.44 14.72 6.92
CA THR A 120 8.51 13.56 6.03
C THR A 120 9.89 13.40 5.40
N GLY A 121 10.24 12.15 5.12
CA GLY A 121 11.47 11.80 4.42
C GLY A 121 11.29 11.71 2.92
N LEU A 122 11.97 12.57 2.16
CA LEU A 122 11.99 12.49 0.70
C LEU A 122 13.25 11.76 0.22
N CYS A 123 13.09 10.50 -0.15
CA CYS A 123 14.14 9.70 -0.79
C CYS A 123 14.21 9.98 -2.30
N TYR A 124 14.69 11.16 -2.68
CA TYR A 124 14.66 11.67 -4.06
C TYR A 124 15.51 10.87 -5.08
N ARG A 125 16.38 9.97 -4.60
CA ARG A 125 17.19 9.06 -5.44
C ARG A 125 16.80 7.59 -5.29
N ALA A 126 15.67 7.29 -4.66
CA ALA A 126 15.20 5.92 -4.54
C ALA A 126 14.89 5.34 -5.93
N THR A 127 15.42 4.15 -6.21
CA THR A 127 15.07 3.38 -7.39
C THR A 127 13.87 2.47 -7.08
N PRO A 128 13.08 2.06 -8.09
CA PRO A 128 12.00 1.09 -7.89
C PRO A 128 12.49 -0.19 -7.23
N ASP A 129 11.59 -0.81 -6.47
CA ASP A 129 11.85 -2.03 -5.70
C ASP A 129 11.74 -3.31 -6.55
N ARG A 130 11.28 -3.17 -7.80
CA ARG A 130 11.04 -4.26 -8.75
C ARG A 130 11.45 -3.80 -10.14
N SER A 131 12.04 -4.72 -10.89
CA SER A 131 12.33 -4.55 -12.31
C SER A 131 11.79 -5.75 -13.09
N LEU A 132 11.51 -5.56 -14.37
CA LEU A 132 11.36 -6.66 -15.30
C LEU A 132 12.75 -7.25 -15.56
N VAL A 133 12.89 -8.57 -15.45
CA VAL A 133 14.16 -9.29 -15.60
C VAL A 133 13.92 -10.50 -16.49
N LEU A 134 14.91 -10.87 -17.33
CA LEU A 134 14.79 -12.04 -18.18
C LEU A 134 14.73 -13.32 -17.34
N SER A 135 13.96 -14.32 -17.80
CA SER A 135 13.64 -15.52 -17.01
C SER A 135 14.83 -16.38 -16.57
N LYS A 136 16.01 -16.15 -17.14
CA LYS A 136 17.26 -16.88 -16.84
C LYS A 136 18.33 -15.99 -16.21
N GLU A 137 18.02 -14.74 -15.90
CA GLU A 137 18.94 -13.83 -15.24
C GLU A 137 18.67 -13.80 -13.74
N GLU A 138 19.75 -13.86 -12.95
CA GLU A 138 19.66 -13.56 -11.54
C GLU A 138 19.32 -12.07 -11.38
N CYS A 139 18.16 -11.77 -10.79
CA CYS A 139 17.77 -10.42 -10.42
C CYS A 139 18.64 -9.91 -9.26
N LYS A 140 19.85 -9.43 -9.57
CA LYS A 140 20.74 -8.81 -8.58
C LYS A 140 20.31 -7.37 -8.34
N GLY A 141 19.75 -7.11 -7.16
CA GLY A 141 19.39 -5.75 -6.75
C GLY A 141 20.61 -4.86 -6.57
N GLY A 142 20.54 -3.64 -7.09
CA GLY A 142 21.52 -2.59 -6.78
C GLY A 142 21.36 -2.05 -5.36
N LYS A 143 22.41 -1.43 -4.82
CA LYS A 143 22.31 -0.70 -3.55
C LYS A 143 21.38 0.50 -3.74
N LYS A 144 20.19 0.45 -3.13
CA LYS A 144 19.26 1.60 -3.13
C LYS A 144 19.95 2.81 -2.53
N SER A 145 19.87 3.95 -3.22
CA SER A 145 20.31 5.21 -2.63
C SER A 145 19.47 5.52 -1.40
N LYS A 146 20.14 5.74 -0.27
CA LYS A 146 19.52 6.17 0.99
C LYS A 146 19.61 7.69 1.17
N GLU A 147 19.86 8.43 0.09
CA GLU A 147 19.84 9.88 0.15
C GLU A 147 18.41 10.37 0.40
N ARG A 148 18.25 11.02 1.55
CA ARG A 148 17.00 11.53 2.07
C ARG A 148 17.15 13.02 2.34
N LEU A 149 16.15 13.79 1.92
CA LEU A 149 15.89 15.13 2.43
C LEU A 149 14.81 15.03 3.50
N THR A 150 14.89 15.85 4.53
CA THR A 150 13.77 16.03 5.47
C THR A 150 12.94 17.19 4.97
N VAL A 151 11.63 17.01 4.90
CA VAL A 151 10.68 18.06 4.48
C VAL A 151 9.70 18.27 5.61
N LEU A 152 9.68 19.47 6.18
CA LEU A 152 8.65 19.89 7.12
C LEU A 152 7.53 20.56 6.33
N LEU A 153 6.33 20.05 6.51
CA LEU A 153 5.10 20.57 5.93
C LEU A 153 4.21 21.07 7.06
N CYS A 154 3.52 22.19 6.83
CA CYS A 154 2.62 22.75 7.82
C CYS A 154 1.39 23.35 7.12
N SER A 155 0.21 23.06 7.66
CA SER A 155 -1.06 23.60 7.18
C SER A 155 -2.01 23.83 8.33
N ASN A 156 -2.94 24.77 8.17
CA ASN A 156 -4.02 24.96 9.12
C ASN A 156 -5.04 23.80 9.07
N LEU A 157 -5.90 23.73 10.08
CA LEU A 157 -6.88 22.66 10.27
C LEU A 157 -7.86 22.57 9.09
N THR A 158 -8.26 23.72 8.53
CA THR A 158 -9.16 23.80 7.37
C THR A 158 -8.47 23.49 6.04
N GLY A 159 -7.13 23.50 6.02
CA GLY A 159 -6.30 23.28 4.83
C GLY A 159 -6.29 24.44 3.82
N THR A 160 -6.88 25.58 4.19
CA THR A 160 -6.93 26.80 3.36
C THR A 160 -5.58 27.50 3.32
N GLU A 161 -4.81 27.43 4.41
CA GLU A 161 -3.47 27.99 4.51
C GLU A 161 -2.42 26.87 4.60
N LYS A 162 -1.41 26.97 3.73
CA LYS A 162 -0.25 26.08 3.71
C LYS A 162 1.01 26.91 3.81
N LEU A 163 1.78 26.68 4.87
CA LEU A 163 3.04 27.38 5.04
C LEU A 163 4.07 26.89 4.02
N LYS A 164 5.02 27.78 3.70
CA LYS A 164 6.11 27.47 2.78
C LYS A 164 6.90 26.25 3.31
N PRO A 165 7.04 25.15 2.53
CA PRO A 165 7.75 23.97 3.00
C PRO A 165 9.20 24.29 3.37
N VAL A 166 9.69 23.66 4.43
CA VAL A 166 11.10 23.72 4.82
C VAL A 166 11.76 22.42 4.41
N VAL A 167 12.82 22.51 3.60
CA VAL A 167 13.61 21.37 3.12
C VAL A 167 14.97 21.42 3.77
N ILE A 168 15.30 20.36 4.51
CA ILE A 168 16.56 20.21 5.25
C ILE A 168 17.41 19.17 4.52
N GLY A 169 18.57 19.64 4.03
CA GLY A 169 19.59 18.81 3.41
C GLY A 169 20.83 18.65 4.29
N LYS A 170 21.86 18.00 3.73
CA LYS A 170 23.17 17.79 4.40
C LYS A 170 24.17 18.94 4.25
N SER A 171 23.87 19.91 3.38
CA SER A 171 24.81 20.96 3.02
C SER A 171 24.06 22.26 2.85
N GLN A 172 24.62 23.33 3.41
CA GLN A 172 24.05 24.67 3.32
C GLN A 172 23.89 25.13 1.87
N ARG A 173 24.83 24.73 1.00
CA ARG A 173 24.80 25.03 -0.43
C ARG A 173 25.24 23.80 -1.26
N PRO A 174 24.33 22.86 -1.55
CA PRO A 174 24.68 21.68 -2.34
C PRO A 174 25.16 22.08 -3.75
N ARG A 175 26.01 21.24 -4.35
CA ARG A 175 26.61 21.52 -5.67
C ARG A 175 25.58 21.76 -6.78
N CYS A 176 24.40 21.16 -6.69
CA CYS A 176 23.30 21.38 -7.63
C CYS A 176 22.70 22.79 -7.56
N PHE A 177 22.99 23.57 -6.51
CA PHE A 177 22.56 24.98 -6.40
C PHE A 177 23.58 25.95 -7.02
N LYS A 178 24.54 25.44 -7.80
CA LYS A 178 25.39 26.28 -8.64
C LYS A 178 24.49 27.07 -9.59
N ASN A 179 24.62 28.39 -9.58
CA ASN A 179 23.80 29.34 -10.35
C ASN A 179 22.31 29.42 -9.96
N ILE A 180 21.91 28.81 -8.84
CA ILE A 180 20.56 28.95 -8.28
C ILE A 180 20.58 29.95 -7.12
N THR A 181 19.62 30.87 -7.12
CA THR A 181 19.34 31.73 -5.97
C THR A 181 18.36 31.01 -5.04
N THR A 182 18.80 30.57 -3.87
CA THR A 182 17.98 29.81 -2.91
C THR A 182 16.73 30.56 -2.45
N SER A 183 16.77 31.89 -2.37
CA SER A 183 15.59 32.70 -2.03
C SER A 183 14.47 32.65 -3.08
N LYS A 184 14.79 32.33 -4.33
CA LYS A 184 13.81 32.17 -5.42
C LYS A 184 13.15 30.80 -5.43
N LEU A 185 13.58 29.87 -4.58
CA LEU A 185 12.96 28.56 -4.49
C LEU A 185 11.58 28.67 -3.84
N PRO A 186 10.61 27.83 -4.24
CA PRO A 186 9.29 27.75 -3.61
C PRO A 186 9.35 27.12 -2.21
N VAL A 187 10.54 26.80 -1.70
CA VAL A 187 10.80 26.19 -0.39
C VAL A 187 11.85 27.00 0.37
N THR A 188 11.87 26.86 1.69
CA THR A 188 12.96 27.34 2.53
C THR A 188 13.99 26.24 2.65
N TRP A 189 15.23 26.49 2.23
CA TRP A 189 16.30 25.50 2.31
C TRP A 189 17.14 25.70 3.58
N LEU A 190 17.30 24.65 4.36
CA LEU A 190 18.16 24.58 5.54
C LEU A 190 19.12 23.38 5.43
N SER A 191 20.12 23.35 6.30
CA SER A 191 21.03 22.21 6.41
C SER A 191 21.40 21.92 7.86
N ASN A 192 21.48 20.63 8.19
CA ASN A 192 22.09 20.14 9.42
C ASN A 192 23.57 19.82 9.23
#